data_AF-A0A3N5FV14-F1
#
_entry.id   AF-A0A3N5FV14-F1
#
_cell.length_a   1.000
_cell.length_b   1.000
_cell.length_c   1.000
_cell.angle_alpha   90.00
_cell.angle_beta   90.00
_cell.angle_gamma   90.00
#
_symmetry.space_group_name_H-M   'P 1'
#
loop_
_entity.id
_entity.type
_entity.pdbx_description
1 polymer ?
#
loop_
_entity_poly.entity_id
_entity_poly.type
_entity_poly.pdbx_seq_one_letter_code
_entity_poly.pdbx_strand_id
1 'polypeptide(L)'
;MSPTLHSMGVLNTDGTPHRVLATSTEPVLGGKKFMKAPPFSYVRAPSLADAFKLWSDAGPDAKLLAGGQSLLATLAFRLSEPSALIDISRVPELAGIAQSGGVIRVGALTTHAELGASELIH
;
A
#
# COMPACT_ATOMS: atom_id res chain seq x y z
N MET A 1 6.91 16.56 30.48
CA MET A 1 8.18 16.29 29.78
C MET A 1 7.96 15.04 28.94
N SER A 2 7.88 15.18 27.63
CA SER A 2 7.71 14.05 26.68
C SER A 2 8.71 14.25 25.54
N PRO A 3 9.49 13.23 25.13
CA PRO A 3 10.61 13.41 24.21
C PRO A 3 10.14 13.47 22.75
N THR A 4 10.73 14.40 22.01
CA THR A 4 10.53 14.63 20.58
C THR A 4 11.24 13.54 19.77
N LEU A 5 10.50 12.69 19.06
CA LEU A 5 11.04 11.73 18.10
C LEU A 5 11.11 12.37 16.71
N HIS A 6 12.34 12.58 16.23
CA HIS A 6 12.63 12.94 14.84
C HIS A 6 12.41 11.71 13.95
N SER A 7 11.36 11.75 13.13
CA SER A 7 11.07 10.75 12.09
C SER A 7 11.88 11.08 10.83
N MET A 8 12.97 10.36 10.61
CA MET A 8 13.81 10.49 9.41
C MET A 8 13.20 9.62 8.29
N GLY A 9 12.38 10.22 7.44
CA GLY A 9 11.81 9.58 6.25
C GLY A 9 12.77 9.66 5.07
N VAL A 10 12.71 8.68 4.17
CA VAL A 10 13.49 8.67 2.92
C VAL A 10 13.00 9.82 2.02
N LEU A 11 13.86 10.80 1.82
CA LEU A 11 13.60 12.05 1.11
C LEU A 11 13.88 11.89 -0.40
N ASN A 12 13.16 12.64 -1.23
CA ASN A 12 13.65 13.04 -2.56
C ASN A 12 15.00 13.80 -2.42
N THR A 13 15.74 13.99 -3.52
CA THR A 13 16.99 14.80 -3.51
C THR A 13 16.77 16.26 -3.05
N ASP A 14 15.50 16.70 -2.94
CA ASP A 14 15.05 18.01 -2.47
C ASP A 14 14.33 17.99 -1.11
N GLY A 15 14.24 16.85 -0.41
CA GLY A 15 13.65 16.81 0.94
C GLY A 15 12.12 16.60 1.02
N THR A 16 11.44 16.33 -0.09
CA THR A 16 9.97 16.19 -0.09
C THR A 16 9.51 14.72 -0.08
N PRO A 17 8.37 14.37 0.57
CA PRO A 17 7.78 13.05 0.47
C PRO A 17 7.07 12.86 -0.89
N HIS A 18 7.21 11.68 -1.52
CA HIS A 18 6.50 11.31 -2.75
C HIS A 18 4.99 11.17 -2.48
N ARG A 19 4.23 12.25 -2.72
CA ARG A 19 2.76 12.25 -2.72
C ARG A 19 2.27 12.15 -4.17
N VAL A 20 1.85 10.95 -4.59
CA VAL A 20 1.12 10.82 -5.85
C VAL A 20 -0.30 11.33 -5.62
N LEU A 21 -0.49 12.63 -5.82
CA LEU A 21 -1.80 13.21 -6.04
C LEU A 21 -2.22 12.81 -7.45
N ALA A 22 -3.35 12.12 -7.61
CA ALA A 22 -4.02 12.10 -8.91
C ALA A 22 -4.44 13.55 -9.21
N THR A 23 -3.60 14.32 -9.90
CA THR A 23 -3.90 15.69 -10.29
C THR A 23 -4.91 15.65 -11.42
N SER A 24 -6.17 15.93 -11.09
CA SER A 24 -7.19 16.25 -12.09
C SER A 24 -6.83 17.61 -12.71
N THR A 25 -6.44 17.63 -13.99
CA THR A 25 -6.57 18.81 -14.84
C THR A 25 -8.04 18.91 -15.26
N GLU A 26 -8.83 19.71 -14.55
CA GLU A 26 -10.25 19.93 -14.90
C GLU A 26 -10.37 20.87 -16.11
N PRO A 27 -11.12 20.52 -17.17
CA PRO A 27 -11.60 21.49 -18.14
C PRO A 27 -12.72 22.33 -17.52
N VAL A 28 -12.62 23.65 -17.62
CA VAL A 28 -13.61 24.60 -17.08
C VAL A 28 -14.88 24.56 -17.95
N LEU A 29 -15.94 23.89 -17.49
CA LEU A 29 -17.29 23.96 -18.06
C LEU A 29 -18.34 24.15 -16.94
N GLY A 30 -18.87 25.36 -16.88
CA GLY A 30 -20.19 25.75 -16.34
C GLY A 30 -20.82 24.96 -15.19
N GLY A 31 -20.76 25.55 -13.98
CA GLY A 31 -21.98 25.74 -13.18
C GLY A 31 -22.65 24.52 -12.52
N LYS A 32 -21.98 23.38 -12.35
CA LYS A 32 -22.44 22.31 -11.46
C LYS A 32 -21.34 21.99 -10.44
N LYS A 33 -21.68 22.06 -9.15
CA LYS A 33 -20.81 21.70 -8.02
C LYS A 33 -20.38 20.24 -8.20
N PHE A 34 -19.21 20.00 -8.77
CA PHE A 34 -18.62 18.66 -8.85
C PHE A 34 -18.47 18.13 -7.42
N MET A 35 -19.17 17.04 -7.12
CA MET A 35 -18.96 16.32 -5.87
C MET A 35 -17.50 15.84 -5.87
N LYS A 36 -16.69 16.45 -4.99
CA LYS A 36 -15.32 16.04 -4.66
C LYS A 36 -15.42 14.61 -4.10
N ALA A 37 -15.02 13.59 -4.85
CA ALA A 37 -14.90 12.24 -4.27
C ALA A 37 -14.04 12.36 -2.99
N PRO A 38 -14.31 11.64 -1.87
CA PRO A 38 -13.29 11.53 -0.84
C PRO A 38 -12.10 10.84 -1.53
N PRO A 39 -10.97 11.53 -1.76
CA PRO A 39 -9.85 10.88 -2.39
C PRO A 39 -9.31 9.88 -1.37
N PHE A 40 -9.33 8.58 -1.69
CA PHE A 40 -8.55 7.65 -0.90
C PHE A 40 -7.08 8.07 -1.05
N SER A 41 -6.36 8.13 0.07
CA SER A 41 -4.92 8.39 0.01
C SER A 41 -4.20 7.12 -0.42
N TYR A 42 -3.26 7.22 -1.35
CA TYR A 42 -2.41 6.10 -1.73
C TYR A 42 -0.98 6.36 -1.24
N VAL A 43 -0.42 5.38 -0.54
CA VAL A 43 0.97 5.41 -0.08
C VAL A 43 1.59 4.04 -0.29
N ARG A 44 2.86 4.01 -0.68
CA ARG A 44 3.62 2.77 -0.81
C ARG A 44 4.58 2.63 0.36
N ALA A 45 4.51 1.50 1.06
CA ALA A 45 5.42 1.17 2.14
C ALA A 45 6.72 0.55 1.56
N PRO A 46 7.91 1.07 1.90
CA PRO A 46 9.18 0.47 1.46
C PRO A 46 9.65 -0.68 2.36
N SER A 47 9.08 -0.81 3.56
CA SER A 47 9.42 -1.84 4.55
C SER A 47 8.19 -2.30 5.33
N LEU A 48 8.34 -3.41 6.06
CA LEU A 48 7.27 -3.91 6.92
C LEU A 48 6.98 -2.95 8.09
N ALA A 49 8.04 -2.35 8.64
CA ALA A 49 7.91 -1.37 9.72
C ALA A 49 7.13 -0.13 9.26
N ASP A 50 7.42 0.38 8.07
CA ASP A 50 6.71 1.53 7.50
C ASP A 50 5.25 1.17 7.17
N ALA A 51 4.98 -0.06 6.72
CA ALA A 51 3.62 -0.52 6.48
C ALA A 51 2.78 -0.49 7.76
N PHE A 52 3.31 -0.98 8.89
CA PHE A 52 2.62 -0.92 10.18
C PHE A 52 2.42 0.51 10.68
N LYS A 53 3.43 1.37 10.53
CA LYS A 53 3.33 2.79 10.90
C LYS A 53 2.23 3.48 10.10
N LEU A 54 2.28 3.37 8.78
CA LEU A 54 1.28 3.95 7.88
C LEU A 54 -0.12 3.41 8.16
N TRP A 55 -0.24 2.12 8.50
CA TRP A 55 -1.53 1.50 8.80
C TRP A 55 -2.12 1.99 10.12
N SER A 56 -1.27 2.15 11.14
CA SER A 56 -1.68 2.76 12.41
C SER A 56 -2.10 4.21 12.25
N ASP A 57 -1.39 4.99 11.43
CA ASP A 57 -1.65 6.42 11.23
C ASP A 57 -2.89 6.69 10.37
N ALA A 58 -3.21 5.79 9.42
CA ALA A 58 -4.29 5.98 8.46
C ALA A 58 -5.71 5.69 9.03
N GLY A 59 -5.78 5.09 10.21
CA GLY A 59 -7.05 4.82 10.90
C GLY A 59 -7.79 3.56 10.44
N PRO A 60 -8.98 3.29 10.98
CA PRO A 60 -9.65 1.99 10.89
C PRO A 60 -10.13 1.61 9.48
N ASP A 61 -10.37 2.60 8.62
CA ASP A 61 -10.89 2.41 7.26
C ASP A 61 -9.78 2.21 6.21
N ALA A 62 -8.51 2.23 6.63
CA ALA A 62 -7.39 1.96 5.75
C ALA A 62 -7.33 0.49 5.33
N LYS A 63 -6.95 0.24 4.08
CA LYS A 63 -6.78 -1.11 3.53
C LYS A 63 -5.36 -1.29 2.98
N LEU A 64 -4.80 -2.49 3.21
CA LEU A 64 -3.54 -2.89 2.61
C LEU A 64 -3.79 -3.36 1.17
N LEU A 65 -2.98 -2.88 0.24
CA LEU A 65 -2.97 -3.29 -1.16
C LEU A 65 -1.77 -4.21 -1.40
N ALA A 66 -2.06 -5.49 -1.68
CA ALA A 66 -1.09 -6.47 -2.16
C ALA A 66 -1.22 -6.62 -3.69
N GLY A 67 -1.51 -7.83 -4.20
CA GLY A 67 -1.69 -8.09 -5.64
C GLY A 67 -2.97 -7.50 -6.28
N GLY A 68 -3.83 -6.84 -5.50
CA GLY A 68 -4.97 -6.08 -5.99
C GLY A 68 -6.15 -6.87 -6.57
N GLN A 69 -6.05 -8.19 -6.72
CA GLN A 69 -7.06 -9.00 -7.42
C GLN A 69 -8.45 -9.00 -6.76
N SER A 70 -8.51 -8.87 -5.44
CA SER A 70 -9.79 -8.73 -4.72
C SER A 70 -10.11 -7.26 -4.44
N LEU A 71 -9.17 -6.53 -3.83
CA LEU A 71 -9.42 -5.17 -3.37
C LEU A 71 -9.75 -4.21 -4.52
N LEU A 72 -8.95 -4.19 -5.60
CA LEU A 72 -9.21 -3.28 -6.72
C LEU A 72 -10.53 -3.60 -7.43
N ALA A 73 -10.90 -4.88 -7.50
CA ALA A 73 -12.20 -5.29 -8.02
C ALA A 73 -13.35 -4.73 -7.16
N THR A 74 -13.25 -4.84 -5.83
CA THR A 74 -14.27 -4.27 -4.93
C THR A 74 -14.37 -2.75 -5.03
N LEU A 75 -13.25 -2.04 -5.26
CA LEU A 75 -13.27 -0.59 -5.50
C LEU A 75 -13.92 -0.24 -6.83
N ALA A 76 -13.62 -0.98 -7.90
CA ALA A 76 -14.21 -0.78 -9.23
C ALA A 76 -15.74 -0.93 -9.20
N PHE A 77 -16.25 -1.88 -8.44
CA PHE A 77 -17.69 -2.10 -8.22
C PHE A 77 -18.27 -1.25 -7.07
N ARG A 78 -17.47 -0.39 -6.43
CA ARG A 78 -17.86 0.45 -5.29
C ARG A 78 -18.47 -0.33 -4.11
N LEU A 79 -17.97 -1.54 -3.89
CA LEU A 79 -18.33 -2.40 -2.76
C LEU A 79 -17.45 -2.11 -1.52
N SER A 80 -16.43 -1.27 -1.67
CA SER A 80 -15.53 -0.83 -0.60
C SER A 80 -15.19 0.65 -0.79
N GLU A 81 -15.12 1.40 0.31
CA GLU A 81 -14.79 2.82 0.33
C GLU A 81 -13.70 3.11 1.39
N PRO A 82 -12.45 2.68 1.19
CA PRO A 82 -11.38 2.90 2.14
C PRO A 82 -10.93 4.35 2.18
N SER A 83 -10.52 4.83 3.35
CA SER A 83 -9.92 6.17 3.52
C SER A 83 -8.50 6.25 2.94
N ALA A 84 -7.77 5.13 2.97
CA ALA A 84 -6.42 4.99 2.44
C ALA A 84 -6.13 3.59 1.91
N LEU A 85 -5.27 3.53 0.90
CA LEU A 85 -4.65 2.33 0.37
C LEU A 85 -3.15 2.37 0.67
N ILE A 86 -2.68 1.39 1.42
CA ILE A 86 -1.27 1.22 1.74
C ILE A 86 -0.74 0.07 0.89
N ASP A 87 -0.03 0.41 -0.17
CA ASP A 87 0.60 -0.55 -1.07
C ASP A 87 1.81 -1.19 -0.40
N ILE A 88 1.68 -2.48 -0.12
CA ILE A 88 2.73 -3.32 0.46
C ILE A 88 3.44 -4.17 -0.61
N SER A 89 3.07 -4.10 -1.89
CA SER A 89 3.58 -4.98 -2.96
C SER A 89 5.10 -4.96 -3.15
N ARG A 90 5.80 -3.98 -2.56
CA ARG A 90 7.27 -3.85 -2.61
C ARG A 90 7.98 -4.05 -1.27
N VAL A 91 7.29 -4.58 -0.27
CA VAL A 91 7.88 -4.87 1.05
C VAL A 91 8.66 -6.19 0.94
N PRO A 92 10.01 -6.17 0.85
CA PRO A 92 10.81 -7.36 0.57
C PRO A 92 10.70 -8.44 1.66
N GLU A 93 10.46 -8.05 2.90
CA GLU A 93 10.33 -8.97 4.05
C GLU A 93 9.13 -9.92 3.90
N LEU A 94 8.10 -9.47 3.17
CA LEU A 94 6.89 -10.22 2.90
C LEU A 94 6.97 -11.07 1.64
N ALA A 95 8.06 -11.01 0.86
CA ALA A 95 8.20 -11.75 -0.38
C ALA A 95 8.96 -13.08 -0.20
N GLY A 96 8.77 -13.96 -1.19
CA GLY A 96 9.60 -15.13 -1.43
C GLY A 96 9.28 -16.35 -0.56
N ILE A 97 9.94 -17.45 -0.92
CA ILE A 97 9.83 -18.76 -0.29
C ILE A 97 11.22 -19.12 0.24
N ALA A 98 11.30 -19.56 1.50
CA ALA A 98 12.56 -19.96 2.12
C ALA A 98 12.36 -21.21 2.96
N GLN A 99 13.40 -22.04 3.06
CA GLN A 99 13.43 -23.19 3.96
C GLN A 99 14.44 -22.92 5.07
N SER A 100 14.04 -23.16 6.32
CA SER A 100 14.96 -23.09 7.47
C SER A 100 14.45 -24.01 8.58
N GLY A 101 15.34 -24.76 9.23
CA GLY A 101 14.97 -25.61 10.36
C GLY A 101 13.88 -26.64 10.05
N GLY A 102 13.83 -27.16 8.81
CA GLY A 102 12.83 -28.13 8.37
C GLY A 102 11.44 -27.55 8.09
N VAL A 103 11.25 -26.22 8.17
CA VAL A 103 10.00 -25.55 7.81
C VAL A 103 10.18 -24.69 6.57
N ILE A 104 9.11 -24.56 5.79
CA ILE A 104 9.03 -23.65 4.64
C ILE A 104 8.27 -22.40 5.07
N ARG A 105 8.92 -21.25 4.95
CA ARG A 105 8.32 -19.93 5.09
C ARG A 105 7.89 -19.44 3.72
N VAL A 106 6.59 -19.19 3.56
CA VAL A 106 6.04 -18.51 2.38
C VAL A 106 5.69 -17.07 2.78
N GLY A 107 6.31 -16.09 2.13
CA GLY A 107 6.00 -14.68 2.35
C GLY A 107 4.60 -14.34 1.84
N ALA A 108 3.89 -13.43 2.52
CA ALA A 108 2.53 -13.03 2.18
C ALA A 108 2.36 -12.37 0.80
N LEU A 109 3.45 -11.86 0.21
CA LEU A 109 3.50 -11.28 -1.13
C LEU A 109 4.03 -12.26 -2.18
N THR A 110 4.27 -13.52 -1.82
CA THR A 110 4.58 -14.57 -2.80
C THR A 110 3.37 -14.73 -3.71
N THR A 111 3.58 -14.52 -5.00
CA THR A 111 2.50 -14.66 -5.99
C THR A 111 2.16 -16.13 -6.20
N HIS A 112 0.93 -16.41 -6.64
CA HIS A 112 0.54 -17.78 -7.02
C HIS A 112 1.44 -18.37 -8.12
N ALA A 113 1.95 -17.54 -9.02
CA ALA A 113 2.87 -17.96 -10.08
C ALA A 113 4.23 -18.40 -9.51
N GLU A 114 4.82 -17.62 -8.61
CA GLU A 114 6.08 -17.99 -7.93
C GLU A 114 5.91 -19.26 -7.09
N LEU A 115 4.78 -19.40 -6.39
CA LEU A 115 4.49 -20.58 -5.59
C LEU A 115 4.39 -21.84 -6.46
N GLY A 116 3.64 -21.78 -7.57
CA GLY A 116 3.49 -22.91 -8.49
C GLY A 116 4.76 -23.27 -9.28
N ALA A 117 5.73 -22.36 -9.37
CA ALA A 117 7.02 -22.60 -10.00
C ALA A 117 8.11 -23.05 -9.01
N SER A 118 7.81 -23.14 -7.71
CA SER A 118 8.81 -23.40 -6.67
C SER A 118 9.13 -24.89 -6.51
N GLU A 119 10.39 -25.26 -6.70
CA GLU A 119 10.92 -26.61 -6.39
C GLU A 119 10.92 -26.93 -4.88
N LEU A 120 10.81 -25.92 -4.01
CA LEU A 120 10.68 -26.16 -2.57
C LEU A 120 9.29 -26.71 -2.19
N ILE A 121 8.29 -26.52 -3.07
CA ILE A 121 6.89 -26.88 -2.83
C ILE A 121 6.49 -28.17 -3.57
N HIS A 122 7.17 -28.49 -4.68
CA HIS A 122 6.82 -29.58 -5.61
C HIS A 122 7.92 -30.65 -5.69
#